data_AF-A0A6P3HMJ1-F1
#
_entry.id   AF-A0A6P3HMJ1-F1
#
_cell.length_a   1.000
_cell.length_b   1.000
_cell.length_c   1.000
_cell.angle_alpha   90.00
_cell.angle_beta   90.00
_cell.angle_gamma   90.00
#
_symmetry.space_group_name_H-M   'P 1'
#
loop_
_entity.id
_entity.type
_entity.pdbx_description
1 polymer ?
#
loop_
_entity_poly.entity_id
_entity_poly.type
_entity_poly.pdbx_seq_one_letter_code
_entity_poly.pdbx_strand_id
1 'polypeptide(L)'
;MADKKKEVLFVRPRKYIQCSNPETTEPGYINIVELAASVCRYDLDDMDIFWLQELNEDLTAMGYGPVDENLMEKTVEVLERHCHENMNHAIETEEGLGIEYDEDVICDVCRSPDSEEGNDMVFCDKCNICVHQVSESGDRHLPTVTLSEAQ
;
A
#
# COMPACT_ATOMS: atom_id res chain seq x y z
N MET A 1 -25.44 25.43 21.23
CA MET A 1 -24.15 25.99 21.72
C MET A 1 -23.11 25.54 20.71
N ALA A 2 -22.60 26.45 19.89
CA ALA A 2 -21.67 26.11 18.81
C ALA A 2 -20.25 26.06 19.38
N ASP A 3 -19.64 24.87 19.34
CA ASP A 3 -18.24 24.67 19.72
C ASP A 3 -17.34 25.31 18.65
N LYS A 4 -16.57 26.32 19.06
CA LYS A 4 -15.68 27.05 18.16
C LYS A 4 -14.39 26.23 18.06
N LYS A 5 -14.21 25.50 16.94
CA LYS A 5 -12.92 24.92 16.57
C LYS A 5 -11.85 26.03 16.64
N LYS A 6 -10.92 25.93 17.60
CA LYS A 6 -9.76 26.82 17.69
C LYS A 6 -8.89 26.52 16.47
N GLU A 7 -8.79 27.47 15.54
CA GLU A 7 -7.76 27.41 14.50
C GLU A 7 -6.38 27.40 15.16
N VAL A 8 -5.70 26.27 15.09
CA VAL A 8 -4.30 26.15 15.48
C VAL A 8 -3.47 26.71 14.32
N LEU A 9 -3.28 28.02 14.30
CA LEU A 9 -2.44 28.67 13.31
C LEU A 9 -0.98 28.30 13.58
N PHE A 10 -0.32 27.72 12.58
CA PHE A 10 1.11 27.42 12.66
C PHE A 10 1.91 28.73 12.79
N VAL A 11 2.63 28.89 13.90
CA VAL A 11 3.54 30.02 14.13
C VAL A 11 4.96 29.56 13.85
N ARG A 12 5.59 30.13 12.81
CA ARG A 12 6.97 29.82 12.45
C ARG A 12 7.91 30.14 13.62
N PRO A 13 8.65 29.15 14.16
CA PRO A 13 9.61 29.39 15.22
C PRO A 13 10.74 30.33 14.77
N ARG A 14 11.13 31.27 15.64
CA ARG A 14 12.27 32.18 15.39
C ARG A 14 13.64 31.54 15.62
N LYS A 15 13.66 30.31 16.14
CA LYS A 15 14.86 29.52 16.41
C LYS A 15 14.82 28.27 15.53
N TYR A 16 15.99 27.73 15.21
CA TYR A 16 16.10 26.45 14.51
C TYR A 16 15.52 25.32 15.37
N ILE A 17 14.84 24.38 14.73
CA ILE A 17 14.37 23.15 15.37
C ILE A 17 15.59 22.28 15.60
N GLN A 18 15.89 21.98 16.86
CA GLN A 18 16.98 21.09 17.23
C GLN A 18 16.37 19.73 17.59
N CYS A 19 16.54 18.75 16.70
CA CYS A 19 16.19 17.36 16.98
C CYS A 19 17.40 16.70 17.66
N SER A 20 17.36 16.50 18.97
CA SER A 20 18.33 15.66 19.66
C SER A 20 18.07 14.19 19.35
N ASN A 21 19.14 13.44 19.07
CA ASN A 21 19.12 11.97 19.03
C ASN A 21 18.75 11.48 20.45
N PRO A 22 17.84 10.51 20.63
CA PRO A 22 17.35 10.14 21.94
C PRO A 22 18.36 9.23 22.66
N GLU A 23 19.45 9.80 23.14
CA GLU A 23 20.29 9.19 24.18
C GLU A 23 20.15 10.00 25.47
N THR A 24 18.96 10.07 26.05
CA THR A 24 18.80 10.41 27.47
C THR A 24 17.45 9.97 28.00
N THR A 25 17.46 8.92 28.81
CA THR A 25 16.35 8.39 29.61
C THR A 25 16.08 9.30 30.82
N GLU A 26 15.56 10.50 30.59
CA GLU A 26 15.09 11.38 31.67
C GLU A 26 13.57 11.18 31.90
N PRO A 27 13.08 11.01 33.15
CA PRO A 27 11.66 10.81 33.42
C PRO A 27 10.88 12.10 33.11
N GLY A 28 10.18 12.10 31.98
CA GLY A 28 9.44 13.26 31.46
C GLY A 28 9.62 13.49 29.96
N TYR A 29 10.50 12.73 29.30
CA TYR A 29 10.65 12.76 27.85
C TYR A 29 9.48 12.02 27.17
N ILE A 30 8.72 12.73 26.34
CA ILE A 30 7.69 12.12 25.48
C ILE A 30 8.44 11.41 24.35
N ASN A 31 8.34 10.09 24.28
CA ASN A 31 8.96 9.31 23.23
C ASN A 31 8.23 9.58 21.89
N ILE A 32 8.78 10.49 21.10
CA ILE A 32 8.21 10.93 19.82
C ILE A 32 8.07 9.75 18.84
N VAL A 33 8.97 8.77 18.91
CA VAL A 33 8.94 7.58 18.05
C VAL A 33 7.75 6.70 18.41
N GLU A 34 7.52 6.48 19.71
CA GLU A 34 6.37 5.71 20.19
C GLU A 34 5.05 6.44 19.92
N LEU A 35 5.03 7.76 20.03
CA LEU A 35 3.86 8.56 19.67
C LEU A 35 3.58 8.51 18.17
N ALA A 36 4.59 8.56 17.32
CA ALA A 36 4.42 8.42 15.88
C ALA A 36 3.92 7.01 15.50
N ALA A 37 4.36 5.97 16.21
CA ALA A 37 3.91 4.60 16.00
C ALA A 37 2.47 4.36 16.48
N SER A 38 1.91 5.22 17.33
CA SER A 38 0.51 5.11 17.81
C SER A 38 -0.48 5.95 17.00
N VAL A 39 0.01 6.74 16.03
CA VAL A 39 -0.83 7.52 15.11
C VAL A 39 -1.23 6.63 13.93
N CYS A 40 -2.53 6.64 13.60
CA CYS A 40 -3.03 5.93 12.44
C CYS A 40 -2.46 6.58 11.16
N ARG A 41 -2.00 5.75 10.23
CA ARG A 41 -1.33 6.12 8.98
C ARG A 41 -2.31 6.24 7.82
N TYR A 42 -3.48 5.61 7.93
CA TYR A 42 -4.51 5.66 6.92
C TYR A 42 -5.43 6.85 7.19
N ASP A 43 -5.53 7.76 6.22
CA ASP A 43 -6.46 8.88 6.24
C ASP A 43 -7.55 8.60 5.21
N LEU A 44 -8.82 8.74 5.58
CA LEU A 44 -9.95 8.51 4.67
C LEU A 44 -9.98 9.57 3.57
N ASP A 45 -10.14 9.14 2.33
CA ASP A 45 -10.41 10.03 1.21
C ASP A 45 -11.92 10.29 1.05
N ASP A 46 -12.29 11.15 0.09
CA ASP A 46 -13.70 11.48 -0.14
C ASP A 46 -14.54 10.23 -0.47
N MET A 47 -13.98 9.27 -1.22
CA MET A 47 -14.66 8.04 -1.62
C MET A 47 -14.90 7.14 -0.41
N ASP A 48 -13.90 7.00 0.47
CA ASP A 48 -14.02 6.23 1.72
C ASP A 48 -15.10 6.82 2.63
N ILE A 49 -15.19 8.14 2.70
CA ILE A 49 -16.21 8.83 3.49
C ILE A 49 -17.62 8.57 2.91
N PHE A 50 -17.79 8.62 1.59
CA PHE A 50 -19.07 8.27 0.97
C PHE A 50 -19.45 6.81 1.26
N TRP A 51 -18.50 5.90 1.14
CA TRP A 51 -18.73 4.48 1.43
C TRP A 51 -19.09 4.23 2.90
N LEU A 52 -18.40 4.90 3.84
CA LEU A 52 -18.70 4.82 5.26
C LEU A 52 -20.11 5.31 5.60
N GLN A 53 -20.60 6.33 4.89
CA GLN A 53 -21.96 6.83 5.06
C GLN A 53 -23.00 5.79 4.62
N GLU A 54 -22.87 5.23 3.41
CA GLU A 54 -23.76 4.17 2.92
C GLU A 54 -23.74 2.95 3.83
N LEU A 55 -22.56 2.50 4.26
CA LEU A 55 -22.39 1.40 5.21
C LEU A 55 -23.15 1.67 6.53
N ASN A 56 -23.07 2.89 7.05
CA ASN A 56 -23.73 3.25 8.30
C ASN A 56 -25.25 3.32 8.17
N GLU A 57 -25.78 3.68 6.99
CA GLU A 57 -27.21 3.60 6.70
C GLU A 57 -27.70 2.15 6.78
N ASP A 58 -26.95 1.23 6.15
CA ASP A 58 -27.24 -0.20 6.18
C ASP A 58 -27.13 -0.79 7.59
N LEU A 59 -26.07 -0.45 8.33
CA LEU A 59 -25.90 -0.88 9.73
C LEU A 59 -27.07 -0.42 10.60
N THR A 60 -27.51 0.83 10.41
CA THR A 60 -28.66 1.38 11.12
C THR A 60 -29.95 0.64 10.76
N ALA A 61 -30.17 0.33 9.47
CA ALA A 61 -31.32 -0.44 9.01
C ALA A 61 -31.35 -1.86 9.60
N MET A 62 -30.19 -2.45 9.85
CA MET A 62 -30.02 -3.75 10.49
C MET A 62 -30.05 -3.69 12.04
N GLY A 63 -30.13 -2.49 12.64
CA GLY A 63 -30.17 -2.29 14.09
C GLY A 63 -28.80 -2.35 14.77
N TYR A 64 -27.71 -2.25 14.01
CA TYR A 64 -26.35 -2.10 14.53
C TYR A 64 -25.99 -0.62 14.76
N GLY A 65 -24.94 -0.38 15.55
CA GLY A 65 -24.39 0.95 15.76
C GLY A 65 -23.53 1.41 14.58
N PRO A 66 -23.41 2.73 14.35
CA PRO A 66 -22.56 3.25 13.28
C PRO A 66 -21.08 3.08 13.61
N VAL A 67 -20.27 2.99 12.55
CA VAL A 67 -18.81 3.04 12.56
C VAL A 67 -18.38 4.49 12.39
N ASP A 68 -17.47 4.96 13.27
CA ASP A 68 -16.87 6.28 13.13
C ASP A 68 -15.62 6.25 12.22
N GLU A 69 -15.20 7.43 11.76
CA GLU A 69 -14.05 7.60 10.87
C GLU A 69 -12.78 6.97 11.47
N ASN A 70 -12.54 7.17 12.78
CA ASN A 70 -11.33 6.66 13.41
C ASN A 70 -11.27 5.13 13.48
N LEU A 71 -12.42 4.49 13.71
CA LEU A 71 -12.54 3.04 13.69
C LEU A 71 -12.33 2.51 12.27
N MET A 72 -12.87 3.18 11.26
CA MET A 72 -12.67 2.83 9.86
C MET A 72 -11.20 2.95 9.46
N GLU A 73 -10.54 4.08 9.73
CA GLU A 73 -9.10 4.33 9.47
C GLU A 73 -8.23 3.21 10.07
N LYS A 74 -8.42 2.93 11.36
CA LYS A 74 -7.65 1.88 12.06
C LYS A 74 -7.93 0.49 11.49
N THR A 75 -9.17 0.24 11.08
CA THR A 75 -9.52 -1.05 10.48
C THR A 75 -8.80 -1.23 9.16
N VAL A 76 -8.79 -0.21 8.29
CA VAL A 76 -8.10 -0.27 7.01
C VAL A 76 -6.59 -0.39 7.21
N GLU A 77 -5.97 0.39 8.10
CA GLU A 77 -4.53 0.25 8.41
C GLU A 77 -4.17 -1.17 8.83
N VAL A 78 -5.00 -1.79 9.69
CA VAL A 78 -4.80 -3.17 10.13
C VAL A 78 -4.89 -4.15 8.96
N LEU A 79 -5.86 -3.95 8.06
CA LEU A 79 -6.04 -4.78 6.87
C LEU A 79 -4.85 -4.62 5.90
N GLU A 80 -4.40 -3.41 5.63
CA GLU A 80 -3.25 -3.14 4.76
C GLU A 80 -1.98 -3.82 5.27
N ARG A 81 -1.71 -3.67 6.56
CA ARG A 81 -0.55 -4.31 7.20
C ARG A 81 -0.64 -5.83 7.09
N HIS A 82 -1.81 -6.43 7.33
CA HIS A 82 -1.98 -7.87 7.17
C HIS A 82 -1.83 -8.33 5.72
N CYS A 83 -2.38 -7.59 4.76
CA CYS A 83 -2.18 -7.89 3.34
C CYS A 83 -0.70 -7.81 2.95
N HIS A 84 0.02 -6.82 3.45
CA HIS A 84 1.45 -6.66 3.21
C HIS A 84 2.27 -7.80 3.84
N GLU A 85 2.02 -8.13 5.10
CA GLU A 85 2.65 -9.27 5.79
C GLU A 85 2.36 -10.58 5.07
N ASN A 86 1.11 -10.81 4.65
CA ASN A 86 0.72 -12.04 3.96
C ASN A 86 1.37 -12.14 2.58
N MET A 87 1.49 -11.03 1.85
CA MET A 87 2.18 -11.00 0.56
C MET A 87 3.68 -11.26 0.73
N ASN A 88 4.32 -10.62 1.70
CA ASN A 88 5.74 -10.87 2.01
C ASN A 88 5.96 -12.31 2.47
N HIS A 89 5.06 -12.84 3.31
CA HIS A 89 5.14 -14.22 3.76
C HIS A 89 5.01 -15.20 2.59
N ALA A 90 4.03 -14.98 1.69
CA ALA A 90 3.90 -15.79 0.49
C ALA A 90 5.20 -15.78 -0.32
N ILE A 91 5.80 -14.60 -0.55
CA ILE A 91 7.09 -14.48 -1.26
C ILE A 91 8.20 -15.27 -0.54
N GLU A 92 8.28 -15.21 0.79
CA GLU A 92 9.33 -15.85 1.59
C GLU A 92 9.16 -17.37 1.74
N THR A 93 7.94 -17.91 1.69
CA THR A 93 7.66 -19.32 2.03
C THR A 93 7.41 -20.26 0.86
N GLU A 94 7.86 -19.92 -0.36
CA GLU A 94 7.71 -20.76 -1.57
C GLU A 94 6.24 -21.06 -2.00
N GLU A 95 5.24 -20.85 -1.14
CA GLU A 95 3.81 -20.88 -1.51
C GLU A 95 3.35 -19.59 -2.22
N GLY A 96 4.19 -18.57 -2.26
CA GLY A 96 4.06 -17.41 -3.14
C GLY A 96 4.79 -17.68 -4.45
N LEU A 97 4.10 -18.45 -5.30
CA LEU A 97 4.43 -18.67 -6.71
C LEU A 97 5.76 -19.38 -6.94
N GLY A 98 5.79 -20.69 -6.63
CA GLY A 98 6.73 -21.66 -7.18
C GLY A 98 6.61 -21.84 -8.70
N ILE A 99 6.58 -20.74 -9.45
CA ILE A 99 6.52 -20.67 -10.92
C ILE A 99 7.90 -20.51 -11.54
N GLU A 100 8.95 -20.27 -10.73
CA GLU A 100 10.33 -20.18 -11.20
C GLU A 100 10.86 -21.49 -11.81
N TYR A 101 10.13 -22.61 -11.67
CA TYR A 101 10.48 -23.90 -12.28
C TYR A 101 9.30 -24.60 -12.98
N ASP A 102 8.17 -23.93 -13.19
CA ASP A 102 7.03 -24.52 -13.87
C ASP A 102 7.12 -24.26 -15.39
N GLU A 103 7.38 -25.31 -16.15
CA GLU A 103 7.49 -25.27 -17.62
C GLU A 103 6.15 -24.94 -18.32
N ASP A 104 5.04 -24.96 -17.58
CA ASP A 104 3.70 -24.65 -18.09
C ASP A 104 3.29 -23.17 -17.92
N VAL A 105 4.21 -22.30 -17.45
CA VAL A 105 3.92 -20.87 -17.25
C VAL A 105 3.79 -20.15 -18.59
N ILE A 106 2.70 -19.41 -18.76
CA ILE A 106 2.42 -18.58 -19.93
C ILE A 106 2.60 -17.09 -19.61
N CYS A 107 2.97 -16.30 -20.61
CA CYS A 107 2.99 -14.85 -20.47
C CYS A 107 1.56 -14.31 -20.23
N ASP A 108 1.37 -13.50 -19.18
CA ASP A 108 0.06 -12.98 -18.77
C ASP A 108 -0.54 -12.00 -19.80
N VAL A 109 0.31 -11.42 -20.64
CA VAL A 109 -0.08 -10.46 -21.68
C VAL A 109 -0.56 -11.17 -22.95
N CYS A 110 0.23 -12.10 -23.47
CA CYS A 110 -0.05 -12.74 -24.76
C CYS A 110 -0.65 -14.15 -24.65
N ARG A 111 -0.71 -14.71 -23.43
CA ARG A 111 -1.17 -16.08 -23.13
C ARG A 111 -0.41 -17.17 -23.91
N SER A 112 0.81 -16.88 -24.35
CA SER A 112 1.69 -17.83 -25.04
C SER A 112 2.67 -18.49 -24.05
N PRO A 113 2.88 -19.81 -24.14
CA PRO A 113 3.96 -20.51 -23.43
C PRO A 113 5.33 -20.31 -24.11
N ASP A 114 5.36 -19.79 -25.33
CA ASP A 114 6.58 -19.74 -26.12
C ASP A 114 7.47 -18.55 -25.72
N SER A 115 8.75 -18.83 -25.46
CA SER A 115 9.83 -17.84 -25.45
C SER A 115 10.66 -17.96 -26.72
N GLU A 116 10.99 -16.81 -27.31
CA GLU A 116 11.85 -16.74 -28.50
C GLU A 116 13.17 -16.05 -28.14
N GLU A 117 14.21 -16.25 -28.96
CA GLU A 117 15.54 -15.67 -28.73
C GLU A 117 15.45 -14.14 -28.73
N GLY A 118 15.66 -13.51 -27.56
CA GLY A 118 15.52 -12.06 -27.37
C GLY A 118 14.20 -11.62 -26.74
N ASN A 119 13.31 -12.56 -26.42
CA ASN A 119 12.05 -12.33 -25.72
C ASN A 119 11.84 -13.34 -24.59
N ASP A 120 12.79 -13.38 -23.67
CA ASP A 120 12.76 -14.31 -22.53
C ASP A 120 11.59 -13.99 -21.59
N MET A 121 10.99 -15.02 -21.01
CA MET A 121 9.97 -14.85 -19.98
C MET A 121 10.62 -14.44 -18.67
N VAL A 122 10.18 -13.31 -18.11
CA VAL A 122 10.67 -12.73 -16.87
C VAL A 122 9.50 -12.43 -15.92
N PHE A 123 9.75 -12.57 -14.62
CA PHE A 123 8.79 -12.21 -13.59
C PHE A 123 9.04 -10.81 -13.07
N CYS A 124 7.98 -10.05 -12.86
CA CYS A 124 8.08 -8.77 -12.16
C CYS A 124 8.18 -9.00 -10.65
N ASP A 125 9.30 -8.66 -10.01
CA ASP A 125 9.53 -8.84 -8.56
C ASP A 125 8.46 -8.18 -7.67
N LYS A 126 7.75 -7.15 -8.17
CA LYS A 126 6.72 -6.43 -7.42
C LYS A 126 5.31 -7.01 -7.59
N CYS A 127 5.00 -7.51 -8.78
CA CYS A 127 3.65 -7.91 -9.16
C CYS A 127 3.50 -9.41 -9.36
N ASN A 128 4.62 -10.13 -9.42
CA ASN A 128 4.75 -11.57 -9.63
C ASN A 128 3.93 -12.09 -10.83
N ILE A 129 3.92 -11.31 -11.91
CA ILE A 129 3.31 -11.65 -13.20
C ILE A 129 4.40 -12.04 -14.21
N CYS A 130 4.10 -13.01 -15.08
CA CYS A 130 5.00 -13.46 -16.13
C CYS A 130 4.84 -12.58 -17.37
N VAL A 131 5.92 -11.94 -17.81
CA VAL A 131 5.92 -11.11 -19.01
C VAL A 131 7.13 -11.40 -19.89
N HIS A 132 6.99 -11.04 -21.14
CA HIS A 132 8.02 -11.14 -22.16
C HIS A 132 8.99 -9.95 -22.06
N GLN A 133 10.29 -10.23 -21.93
CA GLN A 133 11.34 -9.21 -21.87
C GLN A 133 11.56 -8.59 -23.25
N VAL A 134 11.06 -7.36 -23.45
CA VAL A 134 11.25 -6.63 -24.70
C VAL A 134 12.71 -6.19 -24.82
N SER A 135 13.48 -6.81 -25.71
CA SER A 135 14.73 -6.24 -26.21
C SER A 135 14.43 -5.26 -27.36
N GLU A 136 15.01 -4.06 -27.34
CA GLU A 136 14.72 -2.97 -28.29
C GLU A 136 15.06 -3.24 -29.78
N SER A 137 15.27 -4.50 -30.16
CA SER A 137 15.59 -4.89 -31.53
C SER A 137 14.65 -5.99 -32.05
N GLY A 138 13.37 -5.64 -32.13
CA GLY A 138 12.55 -5.95 -33.31
C GLY A 138 11.67 -7.20 -33.27
N ASP A 139 10.39 -7.04 -32.87
CA ASP A 139 9.26 -7.38 -33.73
C ASP A 139 8.00 -6.59 -33.35
N ARG A 140 7.20 -6.18 -34.35
CA ARG A 140 6.07 -5.24 -34.26
C ARG A 140 4.71 -5.94 -34.19
N HIS A 141 4.58 -7.06 -33.48
CA HIS A 141 3.31 -7.81 -33.44
C HIS A 141 2.71 -8.11 -32.06
N LEU A 142 3.28 -7.59 -30.96
CA LEU A 142 2.67 -7.71 -29.63
C LEU A 142 2.39 -6.32 -29.03
N PRO A 143 1.24 -6.11 -28.36
CA PRO A 143 0.91 -4.85 -27.73
C PRO A 143 1.99 -4.50 -26.71
N THR A 144 2.75 -3.47 -27.03
CA THR A 144 3.97 -3.07 -26.35
C THR A 144 3.60 -2.22 -25.13
N VAL A 145 3.85 -2.72 -23.91
CA VAL A 145 3.93 -1.85 -22.73
C VAL A 145 5.41 -1.58 -22.52
N THR A 146 5.84 -0.37 -22.84
CA THR A 146 7.23 0.06 -22.67
C THR A 146 7.55 0.20 -21.19
N LEU A 147 8.74 -0.25 -20.76
CA LEU A 147 9.27 -0.13 -19.38
C LEU A 147 9.25 1.30 -18.79
N SER A 148 8.95 2.32 -19.59
CA SER A 148 8.76 3.70 -19.12
C SER A 148 7.45 3.96 -18.35
N GLU A 149 6.53 2.99 -18.29
CA GLU A 149 5.26 3.13 -17.55
C GLU A 149 5.30 2.47 -16.15
N ALA A 150 6.45 1.95 -15.74
CA ALA A 150 6.66 1.28 -14.45
C ALA A 150 7.65 2.01 -13.52
N GLN A 151 7.65 3.34 -13.54
CA GLN A 151 8.33 4.19 -12.54
C GLN A 151 7.34 5.00 -11.71
#